data_AF-A0A9Q0T1C5-F1
#
_entry.id   AF-A0A9Q0T1C5-F1
#
_cell.length_a   1.000
_cell.length_b   1.000
_cell.length_c   1.000
_cell.angle_alpha   90.00
_cell.angle_beta   90.00
_cell.angle_gamma   90.00
#
_symmetry.space_group_name_H-M   'P 1'
#
loop_
_entity.id
_entity.type
_entity.pdbx_description
1 polymer ?
#
loop_
_entity_poly.entity_id
_entity_poly.type
_entity_poly.pdbx_seq_one_letter_code
_entity_poly.pdbx_strand_id
1 'polypeptide(L)' 'MLLAIASLIFERVKERDTLRNILLSVYGNKESVDEDLVEIIRGPACDEGALDAFVSIVTGPPGPNPVTPMAGLSIPILVL' A
#
# COMPACT_ATOMS: atom_id res chain seq x y z
N MET A 1 3.25 2.55 -22.12
CA MET A 1 3.99 3.58 -21.35
C MET A 1 3.67 3.51 -19.86
N LEU A 2 2.40 3.65 -19.46
CA LEU A 2 1.98 3.64 -18.04
C LEU A 2 2.35 2.33 -17.29
N LEU A 3 2.12 1.17 -17.93
CA LEU A 3 2.50 -0.13 -17.36
C LEU A 3 4.01 -0.26 -17.13
N ALA A 4 4.84 0.19 -18.07
CA ALA A 4 6.29 0.16 -17.95
C ALA A 4 6.81 1.05 -16.81
N ILE A 5 6.17 2.22 -16.61
CA ILE A 5 6.47 3.10 -15.47
C ILE A 5 6.05 2.42 -14.16
N ALA A 6 4.88 1.79 -14.11
CA ALA A 6 4.41 1.07 -12.93
C ALA A 6 5.33 -0.09 -12.55
N SER A 7 5.81 -0.88 -13.52
CA SER A 7 6.80 -1.93 -13.28
C SER A 7 8.12 -1.38 -12.74
N LEU A 8 8.64 -0.28 -13.31
CA LEU A 8 9.87 0.34 -12.83
C LEU A 8 9.72 0.82 -11.38
N ILE A 9 8.60 1.45 -11.04
CA ILE A 9 8.33 1.92 -9.68
C ILE A 9 8.20 0.72 -8.73
N PHE A 10 7.45 -0.31 -9.11
CA PHE A 10 7.25 -1.50 -8.28
C PHE A 10 8.58 -2.19 -7.92
N GLU A 11 9.46 -2.36 -8.90
CA GLU A 11 10.79 -2.95 -8.67
C GLU A 11 11.65 -2.12 -7.72
N ARG A 12 11.50 -0.79 -7.70
CA ARG A 12 12.19 0.07 -6.72
C ARG A 12 11.55 -0.01 -5.34
N VAL A 13 10.23 -0.01 -5.27
CA VAL A 13 9.48 -0.04 -4.01
C VAL A 13 9.78 -1.31 -3.22
N LYS A 14 9.97 -2.46 -3.89
CA LYS A 14 10.28 -3.73 -3.21
C LYS A 14 11.72 -3.86 -2.72
N GLU A 15 12.63 -2.95 -3.11
CA GLU A 15 13.98 -2.90 -2.54
C GLU A 15 13.89 -2.65 -1.03
N ARG A 16 14.59 -3.44 -0.22
CA ARG A 16 14.43 -3.44 1.25
C ARG A 16 14.55 -2.05 1.87
N ASP A 17 15.58 -1.30 1.51
CA ASP A 17 15.84 0.04 2.06
C ASP A 17 14.79 1.05 1.59
N THR A 18 14.38 0.97 0.32
CA THR A 18 13.32 1.81 -0.23
C THR A 18 11.99 1.53 0.48
N LEU A 19 11.62 0.26 0.64
CA LEU A 19 10.42 -0.15 1.37
C LEU A 19 10.46 0.35 2.81
N ARG A 20 11.59 0.18 3.51
CA ARG A 20 11.77 0.69 4.87
C ARG A 20 11.54 2.19 4.94
N ASN A 21 12.13 2.96 4.03
CA ASN A 21 11.96 4.41 3.99
C ASN A 21 10.50 4.82 3.72
N ILE A 22 9.79 4.07 2.87
CA ILE A 22 8.35 4.28 2.65
C ILE A 22 7.56 4.00 3.94
N LEU A 23 7.80 2.87 4.60
CA LEU A 23 7.14 2.52 5.87
C LEU A 23 7.42 3.58 6.94
N LEU A 24 8.66 4.06 7.04
CA LEU A 24 9.04 5.16 7.91
C LEU A 24 8.36 6.48 7.54
N SER A 25 7.90 6.69 6.32
CA SER A 25 7.13 7.89 5.96
C SER A 25 5.66 7.81 6.39
N VAL A 26 5.09 6.60 6.41
CA VAL A 26 3.65 6.37 6.64
C VAL A 26 3.34 6.08 8.11
N TYR A 27 4.15 5.25 8.78
CA TYR A 27 3.87 4.85 10.17
C TYR A 27 4.07 6.02 11.13
N GLY A 28 3.08 6.28 12.00
CA GLY A 28 3.19 7.34 13.01
C GLY A 28 4.30 7.06 14.02
N ASN A 29 4.38 5.84 14.55
CA ASN A 29 5.48 5.38 15.38
C ASN A 29 6.60 4.79 14.51
N LYS A 30 7.75 5.47 14.44
CA LYS A 30 8.90 5.04 13.63
C LYS A 30 9.63 3.85 14.24
N GLU A 31 9.57 3.68 15.56
CA GLU A 31 10.19 2.54 16.27
C GLU A 31 9.50 1.21 15.92
N SER A 32 8.24 1.26 15.46
CA SER A 32 7.52 0.09 14.97
C SER A 32 7.96 -0.38 13.59
N VAL A 33 8.81 0.37 12.87
CA VAL A 33 9.37 -0.05 11.58
C VAL A 33 10.66 -0.83 11.82
N ASP A 34 10.49 -2.06 12.29
CA ASP A 34 11.56 -3.04 12.51
C ASP A 34 11.81 -3.92 11.28
N GLU A 35 12.79 -4.83 11.39
CA GLU A 35 13.14 -5.73 10.28
C GLU A 35 12.03 -6.74 9.97
N ASP A 36 11.26 -7.15 10.98
CA ASP A 36 10.20 -8.14 10.83
C ASP A 36 9.04 -7.54 10.03
N LEU A 37 8.63 -6.31 10.34
CA LEU A 37 7.61 -5.59 9.57
C LEU A 37 8.05 -5.38 8.11
N VAL A 38 9.31 -4.99 7.89
CA VAL A 38 9.84 -4.79 6.53
C VAL A 38 9.75 -6.10 5.74
N GLU A 39 10.12 -7.24 6.32
CA GLU A 39 10.06 -8.53 5.64
C GLU A 39 8.64 -9.06 5.45
N ILE A 40 7.73 -8.84 6.41
CA ILE A 40 6.30 -9.20 6.27
C ILE A 40 5.68 -8.50 5.07
N ILE A 41 6.05 -7.25 4.80
CA ILE A 41 5.55 -6.51 3.63
C ILE A 41 6.33 -6.89 2.36
N ARG A 42 7.66 -7.06 2.45
CA ARG A 42 8.52 -7.37 1.29
C ARG A 42 8.29 -8.77 0.72
N GLY A 43 8.00 -9.75 1.58
CA GLY A 43 7.81 -11.14 1.19
C GLY A 43 6.76 -11.29 0.07
N PRO A 44 5.50 -10.87 0.32
CA PRO A 44 4.45 -10.91 -0.70
C PRO A 44 4.74 -10.06 -1.94
N ALA A 45 5.56 -9.00 -1.82
CA ALA A 45 5.96 -8.19 -2.98
C ALA A 45 6.93 -8.94 -3.93
N CYS A 46 7.52 -10.06 -3.48
CA CYS A 46 8.37 -10.92 -4.31
C CYS A 46 7.61 -12.09 -4.94
N ASP A 47 6.33 -12.27 -4.62
CA ASP A 47 5.52 -13.38 -5.12
C ASP A 47 5.04 -13.15 -6.55
N GLU A 48 4.69 -14.25 -7.24
CA GLU A 48 4.07 -14.19 -8.55
C GLU A 48 2.72 -13.44 -8.48
N GLY A 49 2.50 -12.52 -9.42
CA GLY A 49 1.28 -11.69 -9.47
C GLY A 49 1.31 -10.43 -8.60
N ALA A 50 2.37 -10.19 -7.82
CA ALA A 50 2.47 -8.99 -6.97
C ALA A 50 2.48 -7.68 -7.79
N LEU A 51 3.14 -7.67 -8.95
CA LEU A 51 3.12 -6.53 -9.88
C LEU A 51 1.71 -6.28 -10.41
N ASP A 52 0.96 -7.33 -10.77
CA ASP A 52 -0.40 -7.19 -11.30
C ASP A 52 -1.35 -6.62 -10.23
N ALA A 53 -1.22 -7.08 -8.99
CA ALA A 53 -1.95 -6.51 -7.85
C ALA A 53 -1.60 -5.02 -7.65
N PHE A 54 -0.31 -4.67 -7.68
CA PHE A 54 0.15 -3.28 -7.56
C PHE A 54 -0.42 -2.39 -8.67
N VAL A 55 -0.35 -2.83 -9.93
CA VAL A 55 -0.90 -2.11 -11.08
C VAL A 55 -2.42 -1.94 -10.92
N SER A 56 -3.12 -2.98 -10.48
CA SER A 56 -4.57 -2.94 -10.25
C SER A 56 -4.95 -1.87 -9.21
N ILE A 57 -4.20 -1.76 -8.11
CA ILE A 57 -4.46 -0.75 -7.07
C ILE A 57 -4.19 0.67 -7.57
N VAL A 58 -3.06 0.90 -8.25
CA VAL A 58 -2.65 2.26 -8.66
C VAL A 58 -3.46 2.78 -9.84
N THR A 59 -3.93 1.89 -10.71
CA THR A 59 -4.68 2.26 -11.94
C THR A 59 -6.18 2.02 -11.84
N GLY A 60 -6.65 1.43 -10.73
CA GLY A 60 -8.07 1.18 -10.50
C GLY A 60 -8.89 2.47 -10.48
N PRO A 61 -10.17 2.42 -10.90
CA PRO A 61 -11.04 3.58 -10.83
C PRO A 61 -11.22 4.01 -9.37
N PRO A 62 -11.26 5.32 -9.07
CA PRO A 62 -11.49 5.79 -7.71
C PRO A 62 -12.89 5.34 -7.25
N GLY A 63 -12.96 4.88 -6.00
CA GLY A 63 -14.23 4.55 -5.36
C GLY A 63 -15.09 5.79 -5.07
N PRO A 64 -16.38 5.61 -4.71
CA PRO A 64 -17.22 6.70 -4.25
C PRO A 64 -16.65 7.34 -2.98
N ASN A 65 -16.97 8.61 -2.73
CA ASN A 65 -16.54 9.32 -1.53
C ASN A 65 -16.98 8.54 -0.27
N PRO A 66 -16.07 8.24 0.67
CA PRO A 66 -16.38 7.41 1.84
C PRO A 66 -17.41 8.04 2.79
N VAL A 67 -17.64 9.35 2.72
CA VAL A 67 -18.66 10.05 3.51
C VAL A 67 -20.07 9.81 2.96
N THR A 68 -20.24 9.59 1.65
CA THR A 68 -21.56 9.42 1.03
C THR A 68 -22.32 8.22 1.61
N PRO A 69 -21.71 7.03 1.77
CA PRO A 69 -22.35 5.89 2.45
C PRO A 69 -22.61 6.12 3.95
N MET A 70 -21.83 6.98 4.62
CA MET A 70 -21.98 7.20 6.07
C MET A 70 -23.31 7.83 6.45
N ALA A 71 -23.93 8.60 5.55
CA ALA A 71 -25.26 9.19 5.79
C ALA A 71 -26.36 8.15 6.07
N GLY A 72 -26.18 6.90 5.63
CA GLY A 72 -27.12 5.80 5.86
C GLY A 72 -26.76 4.88 7.03
N LEU A 73 -25.65 5.10 7.71
CA LEU A 73 -25.18 4.24 8.80
C LEU A 73 -25.75 4.72 10.14
N SER A 74 -26.50 3.84 10.82
CA SER A 74 -27.09 4.10 12.15
C SER A 74 -26.28 3.51 13.31
N ILE A 75 -25.11 2.93 13.02
CA ILE A 75 -24.24 2.26 13.98
C ILE A 75 -22.97 3.09 14.22
N PRO A 76 -22.35 3.00 15.42
CA PRO A 76 -21.06 3.63 15.66
C PRO A 76 -19.98 3.12 14.70
N ILE A 77 -19.19 4.04 14.14
CA ILE A 77 -18.06 3.74 13.26
C ILE A 77 -16.77 4.09 14.01
N LEU A 78 -15.86 3.11 14.10
CA LEU A 78 -14.51 3.35 14.59
C LEU A 78 -13.64 3.83 13.42
N VAL A 79 -13.09 5.02 13.55
CA VAL A 79 -12.06 5.57 12.65
C VAL A 79 -10.75 5.57 13.44
N LEU A 80 -9.75 4.87 12.90
CA LEU A 80 -8.43 4.69 13.50
C LEU A 80 -7.40 5.65 12.89
#